data_AF-A0A955NP43-F1
#
_entry.id   AF-A0A955NP43-F1
#
_cell.length_a   1.000
_cell.length_b   1.000
_cell.length_c   1.000
_cell.angle_alpha   90.00
_cell.angle_beta   90.00
_cell.angle_gamma   90.00
#
_symmetry.space_group_name_H-M   'P 1'
#
loop_
_entity.id
_entity.type
_entity.pdbx_description
1 polymer ?
#
loop_
_entity_poly.entity_id
_entity_poly.type
_entity_poly.pdbx_seq_one_letter_code
_entity_poly.pdbx_strand_id
1 'polypeptide(L)'
;MYKFKRQLAIIFLIAFIPSARAEIKSVKETMDGIVDRLYENLSEEELFSLTDEKIQSFITPEERQSLATQHVKFEVNVPVVVSVMHHKDQPVLPFWLKEAGFEKTDMTVVNDEDWVYEVWQKKFEPGPVNLGINGFDKHRQHYFVTVGALNEGDDLEITNLFPSQFSTEWMHEGAFVYHDWDSLLLKEVPRELFGHRLLTTIRGRAREAHLIGGFRKTRYPSSETPDQILLTWSDDPKTTQTVQWRTSTQIDNGVVQFKKKGDAEYREVEADTKLIENRLLENDPLCHHYT
;
A
#
# COMPACT_ATOMS: atom_id res chain seq x y z
N MET A 1 -20.40 61.02 50.15
CA MET A 1 -19.70 59.85 50.75
C MET A 1 -19.25 58.94 49.60
N TYR A 2 -18.03 59.15 49.08
CA TYR A 2 -17.49 58.47 47.90
C TYR A 2 -17.09 57.02 48.25
N LYS A 3 -17.65 56.02 47.57
CA LYS A 3 -17.19 54.61 47.63
C LYS A 3 -16.50 54.27 46.31
N PHE A 4 -15.18 54.14 46.37
CA PHE A 4 -14.33 53.59 45.31
C PHE A 4 -14.69 52.12 45.07
N LYS A 5 -15.15 51.77 43.85
CA LYS A 5 -15.24 50.38 43.38
C LYS A 5 -13.93 50.05 42.64
N ARG A 6 -13.10 49.18 43.23
CA ARG A 6 -11.98 48.53 42.52
C ARG A 6 -12.57 47.52 41.53
N GLN A 7 -12.42 47.77 40.24
CA GLN A 7 -12.65 46.75 39.21
C GLN A 7 -11.40 45.86 39.13
N LEU A 8 -11.57 44.57 39.40
CA LEU A 8 -10.57 43.54 39.13
C LEU A 8 -10.63 43.24 37.63
N ALA A 9 -9.59 43.58 36.88
CA ALA A 9 -9.43 43.15 35.50
C ALA A 9 -8.94 41.68 35.50
N ILE A 10 -9.79 40.77 35.05
CA ILE A 10 -9.41 39.37 34.80
C ILE A 10 -8.80 39.33 33.40
N ILE A 11 -7.48 39.17 33.34
CA ILE A 11 -6.75 38.91 32.09
C ILE A 11 -6.92 37.42 31.79
N PHE A 12 -7.73 37.10 30.77
CA PHE A 12 -7.78 35.76 30.18
C PHE A 12 -6.52 35.54 29.35
N LEU A 13 -5.56 34.80 29.91
CA LEU A 13 -4.41 34.29 29.16
C LEU A 13 -4.90 33.10 28.32
N ILE A 14 -5.20 33.33 27.04
CA ILE A 14 -5.48 32.25 26.09
C ILE A 14 -4.15 31.56 25.80
N ALA A 15 -3.90 30.43 26.48
CA ALA A 15 -2.81 29.55 26.15
C ALA A 15 -3.09 28.90 24.79
N PHE A 16 -2.37 29.33 23.75
CA PHE A 16 -2.30 28.62 22.48
C PHE A 16 -1.54 27.31 22.74
N ILE A 17 -2.27 26.22 22.98
CA ILE A 17 -1.68 24.89 22.95
C ILE A 17 -1.49 24.56 21.47
N PRO A 18 -0.25 24.41 20.96
CA PRO A 18 -0.06 23.90 19.61
C PRO A 18 -0.67 22.49 19.58
N SER A 19 -1.75 22.32 18.83
CA SER A 19 -2.32 21.01 18.56
C SER A 19 -1.24 20.22 17.82
N ALA A 20 -0.61 19.28 18.51
CA ALA A 20 0.25 18.30 17.87
C ALA A 20 -0.61 17.59 16.83
N ARG A 21 -0.40 17.91 15.56
CA ARG A 21 -1.13 17.27 14.47
C ARG A 21 -0.75 15.80 14.52
N ALA A 22 -1.72 14.95 14.85
CA ALA A 22 -1.50 13.51 14.89
C ALA A 22 -0.96 13.06 13.53
N GLU A 23 0.09 12.24 13.56
CA GLU A 23 0.70 11.68 12.36
C GLU A 23 -0.35 10.83 11.62
N ILE A 24 -0.48 11.04 10.30
CA ILE A 24 -1.42 10.28 9.48
C ILE A 24 -0.82 8.87 9.30
N LYS A 25 -1.52 7.86 9.80
CA LYS A 25 -1.14 6.45 9.69
C LYS A 25 -0.86 6.02 8.25
N SER A 26 0.05 5.09 8.04
CA SER A 26 0.28 4.47 6.74
C SER A 26 -0.94 3.69 6.24
N VAL A 27 -1.01 3.40 4.93
CA VAL A 27 -2.06 2.54 4.36
C VAL A 27 -2.10 1.19 5.08
N LYS A 28 -0.93 0.59 5.37
CA LYS A 28 -0.86 -0.70 6.08
C LYS A 28 -1.56 -0.64 7.44
N GLU A 29 -1.19 0.32 8.29
CA GLU A 29 -1.73 0.47 9.65
C GLU A 29 -3.21 0.84 9.65
N THR A 30 -3.64 1.67 8.69
CA THR A 30 -5.05 1.99 8.50
C THR A 30 -5.85 0.75 8.09
N MET A 31 -5.34 -0.03 7.14
CA MET A 31 -5.98 -1.27 6.72
C MET A 31 -5.99 -2.33 7.85
N ASP A 32 -4.98 -2.37 8.72
CA ASP A 32 -4.97 -3.24 9.90
C ASP A 32 -6.12 -2.89 10.84
N GLY A 33 -6.27 -1.61 11.19
CA GLY A 33 -7.38 -1.16 12.06
C GLY A 33 -8.77 -1.37 11.45
N ILE A 34 -8.93 -1.21 10.13
CA ILE A 34 -10.19 -1.51 9.43
C ILE A 34 -10.50 -3.00 9.50
N VAL A 35 -9.52 -3.87 9.24
CA VAL A 35 -9.70 -5.33 9.26
C VAL A 35 -10.07 -5.82 10.66
N ASP A 36 -9.40 -5.34 11.71
CA ASP A 36 -9.74 -5.65 13.09
C ASP A 36 -11.21 -5.30 13.40
N ARG A 37 -11.62 -4.08 13.01
CA ARG A 37 -13.00 -3.61 13.19
C ARG A 37 -14.01 -4.46 12.41
N LEU A 38 -13.67 -4.91 11.20
CA LEU A 38 -14.52 -5.79 10.42
C LEU A 38 -14.70 -7.15 11.10
N TYR A 39 -13.62 -7.77 11.61
CA TYR A 39 -13.71 -9.03 12.35
C TYR A 39 -14.51 -8.92 13.65
N GLU A 40 -14.41 -7.79 14.35
CA GLU A 40 -15.15 -7.56 15.60
C GLU A 40 -16.66 -7.43 15.39
N ASN A 41 -17.10 -6.97 14.20
CA ASN A 41 -18.47 -6.51 13.99
C ASN A 41 -19.24 -7.28 12.91
N LEU A 42 -18.57 -8.09 12.09
CA LEU A 42 -19.19 -8.85 11.01
C LEU A 42 -19.04 -10.34 11.20
N SER A 43 -20.08 -11.07 10.82
CA SER A 43 -20.01 -12.53 10.68
C SER A 43 -19.16 -12.95 9.49
N GLU A 44 -18.74 -14.22 9.49
CA GLU A 44 -17.98 -14.81 8.38
C GLU A 44 -18.71 -14.66 7.03
N GLU A 45 -20.02 -14.88 7.00
CA GLU A 45 -20.84 -14.71 5.79
C GLU A 45 -20.79 -13.26 5.27
N GLU A 46 -20.90 -12.28 6.18
CA GLU A 46 -20.82 -10.86 5.84
C GLU A 46 -19.43 -10.44 5.36
N LEU A 47 -18.36 -10.99 5.94
CA LEU A 47 -16.98 -10.76 5.48
C LEU A 47 -16.75 -11.29 4.06
N PHE A 48 -17.34 -12.45 3.72
CA PHE A 48 -17.26 -13.02 2.38
C PHE A 48 -18.07 -12.24 1.34
N SER A 49 -19.14 -11.56 1.75
CA SER A 49 -20.01 -10.77 0.88
C SER A 49 -19.80 -9.26 0.98
N LEU A 50 -18.61 -8.80 1.41
CA LEU A 50 -18.31 -7.37 1.53
C LEU A 50 -18.46 -6.62 0.21
N THR A 51 -19.03 -5.41 0.29
CA THR A 51 -19.10 -4.45 -0.81
C THR A 51 -18.32 -3.18 -0.47
N ASP A 52 -18.07 -2.33 -1.47
CA ASP A 52 -17.43 -1.03 -1.25
C ASP A 52 -18.24 -0.19 -0.26
N GLU A 53 -19.55 -0.09 -0.44
CA GLU A 53 -20.43 0.70 0.43
C GLU A 53 -20.37 0.22 1.88
N LYS A 54 -20.34 -1.11 2.08
CA LYS A 54 -20.20 -1.68 3.42
C LYS A 54 -18.85 -1.33 4.01
N ILE A 55 -17.75 -1.49 3.28
CA ILE A 55 -16.40 -1.13 3.76
C ILE A 55 -16.34 0.36 4.13
N GLN A 56 -16.83 1.24 3.27
CA GLN A 56 -16.85 2.68 3.50
C GLN A 56 -17.61 3.06 4.79
N SER A 57 -18.65 2.31 5.17
CA SER A 57 -19.37 2.56 6.42
C SER A 57 -18.57 2.24 7.69
N PHE A 58 -17.46 1.49 7.58
CA PHE A 58 -16.55 1.16 8.69
C PHE A 58 -15.32 2.08 8.78
N ILE A 59 -15.09 2.91 7.75
CA ILE A 59 -13.91 3.77 7.66
C ILE A 59 -14.15 5.09 8.41
N THR A 60 -13.28 5.43 9.36
CA THR A 60 -13.34 6.73 10.04
C THR A 60 -12.87 7.87 9.12
N PRO A 61 -13.19 9.15 9.43
CA PRO A 61 -12.66 10.27 8.65
C PRO A 61 -11.13 10.31 8.54
N GLU A 62 -10.42 9.96 9.62
CA GLU A 62 -8.96 9.92 9.66
C GLU A 62 -8.41 8.76 8.81
N GLU A 63 -9.05 7.60 8.85
CA GLU A 63 -8.71 6.45 8.01
C GLU A 63 -8.97 6.77 6.53
N ARG A 64 -10.11 7.41 6.22
CA ARG A 64 -10.43 7.89 4.86
C ARG A 64 -9.34 8.83 4.34
N GLN A 65 -8.90 9.77 5.19
CA GLN A 65 -7.81 10.68 4.85
C GLN A 65 -6.49 9.94 4.58
N SER A 66 -6.14 8.94 5.41
CA SER A 66 -4.96 8.11 5.17
C SER A 66 -5.05 7.37 3.82
N LEU A 67 -6.16 6.67 3.58
CA LEU A 67 -6.38 5.92 2.34
C LEU A 67 -6.42 6.81 1.09
N ALA A 68 -6.77 8.10 1.25
CA ALA A 68 -6.79 9.09 0.17
C ALA A 68 -5.42 9.73 -0.12
N THR A 69 -4.43 9.60 0.77
CA THR A 69 -3.20 10.43 0.71
C THR A 69 -1.89 9.67 0.94
N GLN A 70 -1.91 8.47 1.50
CA GLN A 70 -0.69 7.77 1.93
C GLN A 70 -0.19 6.69 0.95
N HIS A 71 -0.82 6.57 -0.23
CA HIS A 71 -0.54 5.47 -1.17
C HIS A 71 0.59 5.78 -2.15
N VAL A 72 0.55 6.97 -2.77
CA VAL A 72 1.65 7.51 -3.59
C VAL A 72 1.91 8.93 -3.10
N LYS A 73 3.15 9.23 -2.75
CA LYS A 73 3.56 10.55 -2.26
C LYS A 73 4.83 10.99 -2.94
N PHE A 74 4.95 12.27 -3.24
CA PHE A 74 6.16 12.87 -3.79
C PHE A 74 6.10 14.39 -3.62
N GLU A 75 7.20 15.06 -3.84
CA GLU A 75 7.30 16.52 -3.88
C GLU A 75 7.70 16.99 -5.28
N VAL A 76 7.18 18.15 -5.67
CA VAL A 76 7.51 18.83 -6.93
C VAL A 76 8.01 20.24 -6.64
N ASN A 77 9.01 20.68 -7.40
CA ASN A 77 9.65 21.99 -7.23
C ASN A 77 8.98 23.14 -8.01
N VAL A 78 8.17 22.82 -9.03
CA VAL A 78 7.47 23.76 -9.92
C VAL A 78 5.97 23.46 -9.96
N PRO A 79 5.11 24.37 -10.45
CA PRO A 79 3.71 24.03 -10.71
C PRO A 79 3.60 22.91 -11.74
N VAL A 80 2.76 21.91 -11.48
CA VAL A 80 2.63 20.72 -12.31
C VAL A 80 1.19 20.38 -12.65
N VAL A 81 1.00 19.64 -13.73
CA VAL A 81 -0.18 18.81 -13.95
C VAL A 81 0.15 17.37 -13.56
N VAL A 82 -0.66 16.81 -12.66
CA VAL A 82 -0.61 15.39 -12.31
C VAL A 82 -1.73 14.69 -13.06
N SER A 83 -1.37 13.66 -13.82
CA SER A 83 -2.31 12.82 -14.56
C SER A 83 -2.36 11.43 -13.95
N VAL A 84 -3.57 10.96 -13.63
CA VAL A 84 -3.85 9.61 -13.13
C VAL A 84 -4.48 8.81 -14.27
N MET A 85 -3.80 7.75 -14.68
CA MET A 85 -4.29 6.81 -15.69
C MET A 85 -5.07 5.72 -14.96
N HIS A 86 -6.39 5.88 -14.89
CA HIS A 86 -7.30 4.95 -14.23
C HIS A 86 -7.80 3.93 -15.25
N HIS A 87 -7.80 2.64 -14.92
CA HIS A 87 -8.25 1.61 -15.84
C HIS A 87 -9.75 1.72 -16.07
N LYS A 88 -10.18 1.84 -17.33
CA LYS A 88 -11.57 2.15 -17.69
C LYS A 88 -12.58 1.11 -17.20
N ASP A 89 -12.18 -0.16 -17.14
CA ASP A 89 -13.08 -1.24 -16.74
C ASP A 89 -13.07 -1.54 -15.23
N GLN A 90 -12.37 -0.71 -14.43
CA GLN A 90 -12.50 -0.81 -12.98
C GLN A 90 -13.93 -0.38 -12.58
N PRO A 91 -14.73 -1.24 -11.93
CA PRO A 91 -16.16 -0.96 -11.71
C PRO A 91 -16.42 0.21 -10.76
N VAL A 92 -15.58 0.34 -9.73
CA VAL A 92 -15.69 1.38 -8.70
C VAL A 92 -14.48 2.30 -8.81
N LEU A 93 -14.76 3.57 -9.09
CA LEU A 93 -13.74 4.62 -9.14
C LEU A 93 -13.11 4.79 -7.75
N PRO A 94 -11.78 4.98 -7.63
CA PRO A 94 -11.17 5.34 -6.36
C PRO A 94 -11.86 6.56 -5.74
N PHE A 95 -12.42 6.42 -4.54
CA PHE A 95 -13.27 7.44 -3.91
C PHE A 95 -12.57 8.81 -3.82
N TRP A 96 -11.26 8.79 -3.58
CA TRP A 96 -10.45 10.00 -3.42
C TRP A 96 -10.26 10.77 -4.72
N LEU A 97 -10.41 10.14 -5.90
CA LEU A 97 -10.01 10.75 -7.17
C LEU A 97 -10.80 12.03 -7.45
N LYS A 98 -12.14 11.93 -7.43
CA LYS A 98 -13.02 13.10 -7.58
C LYS A 98 -12.97 14.02 -6.36
N GLU A 99 -12.94 13.45 -5.15
CA GLU A 99 -12.88 14.23 -3.90
C GLU A 99 -11.62 15.10 -3.80
N ALA A 100 -10.50 14.62 -4.33
CA ALA A 100 -9.25 15.36 -4.41
C ALA A 100 -9.26 16.42 -5.51
N GLY A 101 -10.31 16.50 -6.34
CA GLY A 101 -10.45 17.50 -7.41
C GLY A 101 -9.76 17.11 -8.71
N PHE A 102 -9.57 15.83 -9.00
CA PHE A 102 -9.19 15.39 -10.34
C PHE A 102 -10.40 15.43 -11.27
N GLU A 103 -10.17 15.95 -12.47
CA GLU A 103 -11.17 16.05 -13.52
C GLU A 103 -10.85 15.06 -14.64
N LYS A 104 -11.88 14.36 -15.11
CA LYS A 104 -11.73 13.43 -16.24
C LYS A 104 -11.52 14.23 -17.52
N THR A 105 -10.55 13.81 -18.32
CA THR A 105 -10.28 14.38 -19.65
C THR A 105 -10.83 13.49 -20.76
N ASP A 106 -10.75 13.95 -22.00
CA ASP A 106 -11.07 13.15 -23.19
C ASP A 106 -9.91 12.22 -23.63
N MET A 107 -8.76 12.31 -22.95
CA MET A 107 -7.58 11.51 -23.27
C MET A 107 -7.70 10.07 -22.76
N THR A 108 -7.08 9.16 -23.50
CA THR A 108 -6.89 7.76 -23.10
C THR A 108 -5.47 7.32 -23.37
N VAL A 109 -4.98 6.38 -22.57
CA VAL A 109 -3.69 5.71 -22.76
C VAL A 109 -3.95 4.22 -22.91
N VAL A 110 -3.27 3.56 -23.84
CA VAL A 110 -3.43 2.12 -24.11
C VAL A 110 -2.08 1.43 -24.00
N ASN A 111 -2.06 0.22 -23.43
CA ASN A 111 -0.86 -0.62 -23.41
C ASN A 111 -0.86 -1.69 -24.52
N ASP A 112 0.21 -2.48 -24.60
CA ASP A 112 0.38 -3.56 -25.59
C ASP A 112 -0.55 -4.78 -25.40
N GLU A 113 -1.31 -4.84 -24.30
CA GLU A 113 -2.42 -5.79 -24.06
C GLU A 113 -3.80 -5.18 -24.33
N ASP A 114 -3.86 -4.02 -24.99
CA ASP A 114 -5.09 -3.27 -25.33
C ASP A 114 -5.93 -2.85 -24.11
N TRP A 115 -5.31 -2.74 -22.92
CA TRP A 115 -5.97 -2.17 -21.75
C TRP A 115 -6.07 -0.66 -21.88
N VAL A 116 -7.28 -0.14 -21.71
CA VAL A 116 -7.57 1.29 -21.89
C VAL A 116 -7.63 1.98 -20.53
N TYR A 117 -6.82 3.01 -20.39
CA TYR A 117 -6.79 3.88 -19.23
C TYR A 117 -7.37 5.23 -19.60
N GLU A 118 -8.36 5.67 -18.82
CA GLU A 118 -8.86 7.04 -18.89
C GLU A 118 -7.96 7.97 -18.06
N VAL A 119 -7.77 9.19 -18.57
CA VAL A 119 -6.84 10.14 -17.95
C VAL A 119 -7.62 11.16 -17.12
N TRP A 120 -7.27 11.25 -15.84
CA TRP A 120 -7.79 12.21 -14.88
C TRP A 120 -6.69 13.19 -14.49
N GLN A 121 -6.95 14.50 -14.53
CA GLN A 121 -5.93 15.52 -14.29
C GLN A 121 -6.28 16.47 -13.17
N LYS A 122 -5.24 16.94 -12.47
CA LYS A 122 -5.32 18.03 -11.50
C LYS A 122 -4.01 18.82 -11.52
N LYS A 123 -4.12 20.14 -11.35
CA LYS A 123 -2.97 21.03 -11.20
C LYS A 123 -2.55 21.13 -9.74
N PHE A 124 -1.25 21.19 -9.51
CA PHE A 124 -0.65 21.36 -8.19
C PHE A 124 0.38 22.50 -8.25
N GLU A 125 0.40 23.30 -7.19
CA GLU A 125 1.49 24.23 -6.91
C GLU A 125 2.73 23.45 -6.42
N PRO A 126 3.93 24.08 -6.42
CA PRO A 126 5.12 23.48 -5.82
C PRO A 126 4.87 22.97 -4.40
N GLY A 127 5.38 21.78 -4.09
CA GLY A 127 5.27 21.14 -2.79
C GLY A 127 4.74 19.70 -2.86
N PRO A 128 4.12 19.20 -1.78
CA PRO A 128 3.74 17.80 -1.66
C PRO A 128 2.51 17.44 -2.49
N VAL A 129 2.61 16.32 -3.20
CA VAL A 129 1.51 15.64 -3.90
C VAL A 129 1.27 14.30 -3.21
N ASN A 130 0.02 14.06 -2.85
CA ASN A 130 -0.42 12.87 -2.12
C ASN A 130 -1.62 12.25 -2.83
N LEU A 131 -1.56 10.95 -3.13
CA LEU A 131 -2.59 10.20 -3.84
C LEU A 131 -3.00 8.96 -3.04
N GLY A 132 -4.22 8.50 -3.28
CA GLY A 132 -4.84 7.43 -2.51
C GLY A 132 -4.76 6.04 -3.13
N ILE A 133 -5.34 5.06 -2.44
CA ILE A 133 -5.37 3.65 -2.86
C ILE A 133 -6.13 3.43 -4.18
N ASN A 134 -5.88 2.30 -4.85
CA ASN A 134 -6.60 1.96 -6.07
C ASN A 134 -8.08 1.57 -5.84
N GLY A 135 -8.41 1.06 -4.65
CA GLY A 135 -9.75 0.54 -4.33
C GLY A 135 -9.65 -0.75 -3.50
N PHE A 136 -10.80 -1.30 -3.11
CA PHE A 136 -10.88 -2.46 -2.22
C PHE A 136 -11.12 -3.80 -2.92
N ASP A 137 -11.28 -3.80 -4.24
CA ASP A 137 -11.73 -4.93 -5.07
C ASP A 137 -10.61 -5.78 -5.68
N LYS A 138 -9.34 -5.44 -5.42
CA LYS A 138 -8.15 -6.04 -6.06
C LYS A 138 -8.23 -5.97 -7.60
N HIS A 139 -8.80 -4.89 -8.13
CA HIS A 139 -8.74 -4.64 -9.56
C HIS A 139 -7.29 -4.70 -10.04
N ARG A 140 -7.01 -5.61 -10.97
CA ARG A 140 -5.62 -6.02 -11.29
C ARG A 140 -4.83 -4.88 -11.92
N GLN A 141 -5.49 -4.08 -12.75
CA GLN A 141 -4.89 -2.93 -13.41
C GLN A 141 -4.87 -1.75 -12.45
N HIS A 142 -3.80 -1.66 -11.68
CA HIS A 142 -3.55 -0.51 -10.82
C HIS A 142 -3.38 0.76 -11.66
N TYR A 143 -3.89 1.89 -11.18
CA TYR A 143 -3.63 3.18 -11.82
C TYR A 143 -2.12 3.49 -11.84
N PHE A 144 -1.68 4.29 -12.81
CA PHE A 144 -0.33 4.86 -12.82
C PHE A 144 -0.40 6.37 -13.00
N VAL A 145 0.72 7.05 -12.79
CA VAL A 145 0.74 8.52 -12.64
C VAL A 145 1.82 9.12 -13.52
N THR A 146 1.52 10.24 -14.16
CA THR A 146 2.53 11.07 -14.81
C THR A 146 2.48 12.48 -14.27
N VAL A 147 3.63 13.15 -14.22
CA VAL A 147 3.78 14.52 -13.76
C VAL A 147 4.43 15.34 -14.86
N GLY A 148 3.75 16.39 -15.31
CA GLY A 148 4.26 17.34 -16.30
C GLY A 148 4.40 18.72 -15.68
N ALA A 149 5.47 19.45 -16.00
CA ALA A 149 5.56 20.87 -15.65
C ALA A 149 4.44 21.65 -16.35
N LEU A 150 3.82 22.60 -15.65
CA LEU A 150 2.72 23.37 -16.22
C LEU A 150 3.23 24.41 -17.23
N ASN A 151 4.42 24.96 -17.02
CA ASN A 151 5.02 25.96 -17.90
C ASN A 151 6.15 25.36 -18.73
N GLU A 152 6.26 25.80 -19.97
CA GLU A 152 7.34 25.40 -20.87
C GLU A 152 8.69 25.94 -20.35
N GLY A 153 9.69 25.07 -20.27
CA GLY A 153 11.04 25.41 -19.82
C GLY A 153 11.29 25.28 -18.32
N ASP A 154 10.25 25.00 -17.51
CA ASP A 154 10.43 24.65 -16.10
C ASP A 154 11.21 23.33 -15.96
N ASP A 155 12.24 23.33 -15.12
CA ASP A 155 13.02 22.14 -14.80
C ASP A 155 12.36 21.37 -13.64
N LEU A 156 11.53 20.38 -14.00
CA LEU A 156 10.77 19.59 -13.04
C LEU A 156 11.66 18.58 -12.31
N GLU A 157 11.76 18.75 -10.99
CA GLU A 157 12.31 17.76 -10.08
C GLU A 157 11.20 17.07 -9.28
N ILE A 158 11.28 15.74 -9.18
CA ILE A 158 10.40 14.92 -8.34
C ILE A 158 11.25 14.29 -7.25
N THR A 159 10.98 14.65 -6.01
CA THR A 159 11.73 14.18 -4.83
C THR A 159 10.79 13.49 -3.83
N ASN A 160 11.37 12.83 -2.82
CA ASN A 160 10.62 12.16 -1.76
C ASN A 160 9.53 11.19 -2.26
N LEU A 161 9.80 10.54 -3.41
CA LEU A 161 8.88 9.57 -3.99
C LEU A 161 8.69 8.39 -3.03
N PHE A 162 7.43 8.07 -2.75
CA PHE A 162 7.00 6.95 -1.95
C PHE A 162 6.04 6.07 -2.76
N PRO A 163 6.26 4.74 -2.78
CA PRO A 163 7.39 4.01 -2.19
C PRO A 163 8.78 4.39 -2.76
N SER A 164 9.82 4.41 -1.93
CA SER A 164 11.15 4.94 -2.30
C SER A 164 11.93 4.08 -3.28
N GLN A 165 11.55 2.81 -3.44
CA GLN A 165 12.07 1.93 -4.46
C GLN A 165 11.51 2.21 -5.86
N PHE A 166 10.50 3.07 -5.98
CA PHE A 166 9.95 3.43 -7.29
C PHE A 166 10.83 4.46 -7.96
N SER A 167 10.83 4.41 -9.29
CA SER A 167 11.62 5.30 -10.13
C SER A 167 10.71 6.05 -11.09
N THR A 168 11.29 7.02 -11.79
CA THR A 168 10.59 7.78 -12.81
C THR A 168 11.19 7.51 -14.19
N GLU A 169 10.31 7.39 -15.18
CA GLU A 169 10.64 7.19 -16.60
C GLU A 169 10.02 8.33 -17.42
N TRP A 170 10.39 8.49 -18.68
CA TRP A 170 9.69 9.39 -19.57
C TRP A 170 8.40 8.75 -20.11
N MET A 171 7.33 9.53 -20.14
CA MET A 171 6.06 9.13 -20.75
C MET A 171 6.18 9.20 -22.28
N HIS A 172 6.19 8.04 -22.92
CA HIS A 172 6.18 7.87 -24.38
C HIS A 172 5.67 6.48 -24.75
N GLU A 173 5.41 6.24 -26.03
CA GLU A 173 5.13 4.90 -26.55
C GLU A 173 6.35 3.99 -26.36
N GLY A 174 6.15 2.78 -25.85
CA GLY A 174 7.19 1.83 -25.47
C GLY A 174 7.72 2.02 -24.04
N ALA A 175 7.22 2.99 -23.26
CA ALA A 175 7.63 3.16 -21.88
C ALA A 175 7.08 2.04 -20.96
N PHE A 176 7.88 1.68 -19.95
CA PHE A 176 7.50 0.70 -18.92
C PHE A 176 6.70 1.36 -17.80
N VAL A 177 5.49 0.85 -17.56
CA VAL A 177 4.68 1.27 -16.39
C VAL A 177 5.12 0.54 -15.12
N TYR A 178 5.49 -0.73 -15.25
CA TYR A 178 5.84 -1.62 -14.16
C TYR A 178 7.33 -1.95 -14.22
N HIS A 179 8.07 -1.85 -13.12
CA HIS A 179 9.49 -2.24 -13.09
C HIS A 179 9.70 -3.70 -12.62
N ASP A 180 8.64 -4.37 -12.16
CA ASP A 180 8.64 -5.80 -11.80
C ASP A 180 8.17 -6.71 -12.96
N TRP A 181 7.96 -6.14 -14.16
CA TRP A 181 7.42 -6.84 -15.32
C TRP A 181 7.93 -6.22 -16.63
N ASP A 182 8.26 -7.04 -17.62
CA ASP A 182 8.87 -6.62 -18.88
C ASP A 182 7.89 -6.50 -20.06
N SER A 183 6.61 -6.80 -19.84
CA SER A 183 5.49 -6.55 -20.77
C SER A 183 4.62 -5.37 -20.31
N LEU A 184 3.46 -5.11 -20.96
CA LEU A 184 2.56 -4.00 -20.62
C LEU A 184 3.14 -2.63 -20.97
N LEU A 185 3.90 -2.58 -22.07
CA LEU A 185 4.44 -1.34 -22.59
C LEU A 185 3.32 -0.43 -23.07
N LEU A 186 3.51 0.88 -22.94
CA LEU A 186 2.57 1.83 -23.49
C LEU A 186 2.56 1.75 -25.02
N LYS A 187 1.39 1.57 -25.63
CA LYS A 187 1.20 1.41 -27.07
C LYS A 187 0.65 2.68 -27.70
N GLU A 188 -0.36 3.29 -27.08
CA GLU A 188 -0.98 4.52 -27.58
C GLU A 188 -0.97 5.55 -26.46
N VAL A 189 -0.24 6.65 -26.67
CA VAL A 189 -0.08 7.72 -25.70
C VAL A 189 -0.47 9.06 -26.36
N PRO A 190 -1.35 9.86 -25.73
CA PRO A 190 -1.65 11.21 -26.20
C PRO A 190 -0.40 12.08 -26.21
N ARG A 191 -0.23 12.91 -27.25
CA ARG A 191 0.95 13.78 -27.40
C ARG A 191 1.09 14.78 -26.26
N GLU A 192 -0.02 15.18 -25.66
CA GLU A 192 -0.12 16.06 -24.51
C GLU A 192 0.56 15.48 -23.26
N LEU A 193 0.76 14.16 -23.19
CA LEU A 193 1.46 13.51 -22.10
C LEU A 193 2.93 13.22 -22.43
N PHE A 194 3.39 13.48 -23.65
CA PHE A 194 4.78 13.19 -24.04
C PHE A 194 5.73 14.07 -23.25
N GLY A 195 6.79 13.46 -22.72
CA GLY A 195 7.79 14.18 -21.91
C GLY A 195 7.33 14.48 -20.48
N HIS A 196 6.14 14.06 -20.06
CA HIS A 196 5.84 13.98 -18.63
C HIS A 196 6.70 12.89 -17.97
N ARG A 197 6.98 13.04 -16.68
CA ARG A 197 7.64 12.00 -15.87
C ARG A 197 6.60 10.97 -15.45
N LEU A 198 6.70 9.75 -15.98
CA LEU A 198 5.94 8.58 -15.56
C LEU A 198 6.48 8.06 -14.23
N LEU A 199 5.62 7.97 -13.21
CA LEU A 199 5.95 7.29 -11.95
C LEU A 199 5.74 5.79 -12.14
N THR A 200 6.83 5.04 -12.18
CA THR A 200 6.75 3.57 -12.30
C THR A 200 6.13 2.97 -11.03
N THR A 201 5.49 1.81 -11.18
CA THR A 201 4.83 1.11 -10.08
C THR A 201 5.13 -0.39 -10.14
N ILE A 202 4.47 -1.19 -9.31
CA ILE A 202 4.50 -2.66 -9.36
C ILE A 202 3.09 -3.22 -9.54
N ARG A 203 2.96 -4.37 -10.19
CA ARG A 203 1.64 -4.98 -10.43
C ARG A 203 0.94 -5.38 -9.13
N GLY A 204 1.71 -5.73 -8.09
CA GLY A 204 1.21 -6.25 -6.82
C GLY A 204 0.44 -5.26 -5.95
N ARG A 205 0.53 -3.95 -6.21
CA ARG A 205 0.01 -2.90 -5.29
C ARG A 205 -1.49 -2.93 -5.06
N ALA A 206 -2.26 -3.48 -6.00
CA ALA A 206 -3.71 -3.63 -5.84
C ALA A 206 -4.08 -4.47 -4.59
N ARG A 207 -3.14 -5.23 -4.02
CA ARG A 207 -3.33 -5.99 -2.77
C ARG A 207 -3.18 -5.17 -1.50
N GLU A 208 -2.53 -4.00 -1.54
CA GLU A 208 -2.23 -3.19 -0.34
C GLU A 208 -3.51 -2.73 0.38
N ALA A 209 -4.61 -2.56 -0.34
CA ALA A 209 -5.91 -2.17 0.19
C ALA A 209 -7.04 -3.18 -0.12
N HIS A 210 -6.70 -4.40 -0.56
CA HIS A 210 -7.70 -5.40 -0.94
C HIS A 210 -8.50 -5.91 0.26
N LEU A 211 -9.83 -5.87 0.18
CA LEU A 211 -10.74 -6.44 1.18
C LEU A 211 -11.83 -7.32 0.54
N ILE A 212 -12.43 -6.88 -0.55
CA ILE A 212 -13.59 -7.55 -1.17
C ILE A 212 -13.16 -8.91 -1.73
N GLY A 213 -13.70 -10.01 -1.18
CA GLY A 213 -13.27 -11.37 -1.54
C GLY A 213 -11.85 -11.71 -1.08
N GLY A 214 -11.28 -10.94 -0.14
CA GLY A 214 -9.95 -11.18 0.41
C GLY A 214 -9.94 -12.10 1.63
N PHE A 215 -10.98 -12.01 2.47
CA PHE A 215 -11.16 -12.80 3.68
C PHE A 215 -11.28 -14.29 3.35
N ARG A 216 -10.63 -15.15 4.15
CA ARG A 216 -10.62 -16.60 3.95
C ARG A 216 -10.17 -17.35 5.21
N LYS A 217 -10.44 -18.65 5.22
CA LYS A 217 -9.89 -19.62 6.19
C LYS A 217 -8.99 -20.63 5.50
N THR A 218 -8.01 -21.12 6.24
CA THR A 218 -7.22 -22.30 5.86
C THR A 218 -7.78 -23.54 6.54
N ARG A 219 -7.68 -24.69 5.88
CA ARG A 219 -8.00 -26.00 6.50
C ARG A 219 -6.92 -26.45 7.50
N TYR A 220 -5.73 -25.84 7.43
CA TYR A 220 -4.55 -26.23 8.18
C TYR A 220 -3.94 -24.98 8.84
N PRO A 221 -4.61 -24.41 9.86
CA PRO A 221 -4.02 -23.31 10.64
C PRO A 221 -2.73 -23.78 11.30
N SER A 222 -1.78 -22.86 11.46
CA SER A 222 -0.52 -23.16 12.13
C SER A 222 -0.75 -23.59 13.57
N SER A 223 0.14 -24.43 14.09
CA SER A 223 0.08 -24.96 15.45
C SER A 223 1.46 -24.93 16.11
N GLU A 224 1.53 -25.25 17.39
CA GLU A 224 2.80 -25.41 18.10
C GLU A 224 3.65 -26.58 17.56
N THR A 225 3.03 -27.54 16.86
CA THR A 225 3.75 -28.63 16.20
C THR A 225 4.24 -28.18 14.82
N PRO A 226 5.54 -28.36 14.50
CA PRO A 226 6.08 -28.04 13.18
C PRO A 226 5.33 -28.73 12.04
N ASP A 227 4.91 -27.95 11.05
CA ASP A 227 4.32 -28.44 9.80
C ASP A 227 4.98 -27.79 8.58
N GLN A 228 4.51 -28.16 7.37
CA GLN A 228 5.06 -27.67 6.09
C GLN A 228 6.58 -27.83 5.97
N ILE A 229 7.11 -28.95 6.48
CA ILE A 229 8.56 -29.22 6.47
C ILE A 229 9.04 -29.37 5.02
N LEU A 230 10.01 -28.52 4.64
CA LEU A 230 10.63 -28.48 3.33
C LEU A 230 12.14 -28.63 3.45
N LEU A 231 12.73 -29.45 2.58
CA LEU A 231 14.16 -29.61 2.43
C LEU A 231 14.59 -28.94 1.12
N THR A 232 15.53 -28.00 1.19
CA THR A 232 16.07 -27.26 0.03
C THR A 232 17.55 -26.90 0.23
N TRP A 233 18.14 -26.14 -0.68
CA TRP A 233 19.52 -25.67 -0.59
C TRP A 233 19.60 -24.17 -0.77
N SER A 234 20.17 -23.48 0.22
CA SER A 234 20.54 -22.06 0.12
C SER A 234 22.02 -21.84 -0.22
N ASP A 235 22.82 -22.92 -0.29
CA ASP A 235 24.27 -22.89 -0.55
C ASP A 235 24.72 -24.20 -1.26
N ASP A 236 26.03 -24.53 -1.29
CA ASP A 236 26.56 -25.70 -1.99
C ASP A 236 25.84 -26.99 -1.55
N PRO A 237 25.12 -27.66 -2.47
CA PRO A 237 24.34 -28.85 -2.15
C PRO A 237 25.20 -30.07 -1.78
N LYS A 238 26.51 -30.04 -1.99
CA LYS A 238 27.42 -31.11 -1.56
C LYS A 238 27.65 -31.12 -0.06
N THR A 239 27.52 -29.96 0.59
CA THR A 239 27.92 -29.79 2.01
C THR A 239 26.82 -29.19 2.88
N THR A 240 25.69 -28.77 2.30
CA THR A 240 24.62 -28.07 3.03
C THR A 240 23.24 -28.68 2.77
N GLN A 241 22.33 -28.44 3.70
CA GLN A 241 20.91 -28.74 3.60
C GLN A 241 20.17 -27.66 4.40
N THR A 242 19.25 -26.97 3.75
CA THR A 242 18.32 -26.03 4.39
C THR A 242 17.05 -26.79 4.76
N VAL A 243 16.55 -26.55 5.98
CA VAL A 243 15.31 -27.13 6.49
C VAL A 243 14.39 -25.98 6.82
N GLN A 244 13.22 -25.93 6.20
CA GLN A 244 12.20 -24.92 6.49
C GLN A 244 10.99 -25.60 7.09
N TRP A 245 10.31 -24.91 8.01
CA TRP A 245 9.05 -25.37 8.59
C TRP A 245 8.27 -24.18 9.10
N ARG A 246 7.03 -24.45 9.50
CA ARG A 246 6.12 -23.45 10.06
C ARG A 246 5.61 -23.88 11.42
N THR A 247 5.37 -22.91 12.30
CA THR A 247 4.62 -23.06 13.56
C THR A 247 3.69 -21.86 13.77
N SER A 248 2.85 -21.92 14.80
CA SER A 248 2.15 -20.75 15.32
C SER A 248 3.13 -19.78 16.00
N THR A 249 2.67 -18.56 16.27
CA THR A 249 3.45 -17.53 16.96
C THR A 249 3.65 -17.77 18.45
N GLN A 250 3.14 -18.89 19.00
CA GLN A 250 3.42 -19.27 20.39
C GLN A 250 4.80 -19.90 20.57
N ILE A 251 5.47 -20.23 19.45
CA ILE A 251 6.81 -20.79 19.44
C ILE A 251 7.79 -19.69 19.05
N ASP A 252 8.60 -19.22 19.98
CA ASP A 252 9.50 -18.08 19.71
C ASP A 252 10.78 -18.49 18.96
N ASN A 253 11.21 -19.75 19.11
CA ASN A 253 12.51 -20.23 18.64
C ASN A 253 12.39 -21.59 17.96
N GLY A 254 13.29 -21.85 17.01
CA GLY A 254 13.35 -23.08 16.24
C GLY A 254 14.77 -23.64 16.20
N VAL A 255 14.89 -24.97 16.18
CA VAL A 255 16.18 -25.65 16.18
C VAL A 255 16.11 -26.89 15.28
N VAL A 256 17.16 -27.13 14.48
CA VAL A 256 17.37 -28.38 13.76
C VAL A 256 18.44 -29.21 14.45
N GLN A 257 18.07 -30.42 14.85
CA GLN A 257 19.02 -31.43 15.33
C GLN A 257 19.27 -32.48 14.26
N PHE A 258 20.53 -32.71 13.91
CA PHE A 258 20.91 -33.72 12.92
C PHE A 258 22.20 -34.43 13.31
N LYS A 259 22.38 -35.65 12.79
CA LYS A 259 23.60 -36.42 12.97
C LYS A 259 23.83 -37.39 11.83
N LYS A 260 25.06 -37.85 11.69
CA LYS A 260 25.34 -38.97 10.80
C LYS A 260 24.77 -40.24 11.43
N LYS A 261 24.22 -41.11 10.59
CA LYS A 261 23.74 -42.42 11.04
C LYS A 261 24.87 -43.19 11.71
N GLY A 262 24.65 -43.61 12.96
CA GLY A 262 25.64 -44.33 13.78
C GLY A 262 26.33 -43.47 14.83
N ASP A 263 26.27 -42.14 14.71
CA ASP A 263 26.84 -41.24 15.71
C ASP A 263 25.95 -41.18 16.97
N ALA A 264 26.58 -40.97 18.12
CA ALA A 264 25.87 -40.83 19.40
C ALA A 264 25.29 -39.41 19.55
N GLU A 265 26.07 -38.39 19.20
CA GLU A 265 25.76 -36.98 19.46
C GLU A 265 25.02 -36.33 18.27
N TYR A 266 24.07 -35.46 18.60
CA TYR A 266 23.43 -34.57 17.63
C TYR A 266 24.23 -33.28 17.50
N ARG A 267 24.29 -32.77 16.27
CA ARG A 267 24.59 -31.38 16.01
C ARG A 267 23.30 -30.59 16.05
N GLU A 268 23.40 -29.37 16.54
CA GLU A 268 22.29 -28.48 16.72
C GLU A 268 22.57 -27.16 16.00
N VAL A 269 21.57 -26.64 15.29
CA VAL A 269 21.63 -25.35 14.61
C VAL A 269 20.33 -24.62 14.90
N GLU A 270 20.44 -23.42 15.46
CA GLU A 270 19.31 -22.51 15.64
C GLU A 270 18.81 -22.04 14.26
N ALA A 271 17.49 -21.96 14.11
CA ALA A 271 16.86 -21.48 12.88
C ALA A 271 16.67 -19.96 12.89
N ASP A 272 16.67 -19.38 11.70
CA ASP A 272 16.21 -18.00 11.51
C ASP A 272 14.68 -17.97 11.48
N THR A 273 14.07 -17.20 12.38
CA THR A 273 12.61 -17.05 12.47
C THR A 273 12.11 -15.82 11.71
N LYS A 274 11.09 -16.01 10.88
CA LYS A 274 10.36 -14.93 10.20
C LYS A 274 8.87 -14.98 10.52
N LEU A 275 8.32 -13.86 10.99
CA LEU A 275 6.88 -13.67 11.11
C LEU A 275 6.27 -13.49 9.71
N ILE A 276 5.26 -14.30 9.40
CA ILE A 276 4.42 -14.13 8.22
C ILE A 276 3.07 -13.59 8.67
N GLU A 277 2.73 -12.40 8.17
CA GLU A 277 1.43 -11.75 8.39
C GLU A 277 0.53 -11.93 7.16
N ASN A 278 -0.71 -12.32 7.40
CA ASN A 278 -1.78 -12.35 6.41
C ASN A 278 -3.10 -12.03 7.10
N ARG A 279 -3.34 -10.73 7.33
CA ARG A 279 -4.53 -10.20 8.04
C ARG A 279 -5.88 -10.71 7.54
N LEU A 280 -5.97 -11.13 6.28
CA LEU A 280 -7.20 -11.62 5.66
C LEU A 280 -7.39 -13.15 5.81
N LEU A 281 -6.48 -13.85 6.51
CA LEU A 281 -6.62 -15.26 6.86
C LEU A 281 -7.10 -15.37 8.30
N GLU A 282 -8.42 -15.43 8.48
CA GLU A 282 -9.11 -15.27 9.77
C GLU A 282 -8.58 -16.21 10.86
N ASN A 283 -8.40 -17.49 10.52
CA ASN A 283 -8.04 -18.52 11.49
C ASN A 283 -6.54 -18.82 11.59
N ASP A 284 -5.69 -18.04 10.90
CA ASP A 284 -4.22 -18.18 10.94
C ASP A 284 -3.52 -16.88 10.45
N PRO A 285 -3.84 -15.70 11.02
CA PRO A 285 -3.40 -14.41 10.47
C PRO A 285 -1.90 -14.16 10.66
N LEU A 286 -1.29 -14.85 11.61
CA LEU A 286 0.11 -14.75 11.98
C LEU A 286 0.68 -16.17 12.15
N CYS A 287 1.84 -16.44 11.56
CA CYS A 287 2.59 -17.67 11.81
C CYS A 287 4.10 -17.41 11.74
N HIS A 288 4.88 -18.28 12.37
CA HIS A 288 6.34 -18.25 12.25
C HIS A 288 6.78 -19.24 11.18
N HIS A 289 7.72 -18.79 10.34
CA HIS A 289 8.40 -19.61 9.35
C HIS A 289 9.89 -19.61 9.67
N TYR A 290 10.48 -20.81 9.69
CA TYR A 290 11.87 -21.05 10.06
C TYR A 290 12.70 -21.44 8.85
N THR A 291 13.99 -21.15 8.86
CA THR A 291 14.95 -21.54 7.81
C THR A 291 16.30 -21.87 8.41
#